data_AF-A0A2M7FNY5-F1
#
_entry.id   AF-A0A2M7FNY5-F1
#
_cell.length_a   1.000
_cell.length_b   1.000
_cell.length_c   1.000
_cell.angle_alpha   90.00
_cell.angle_beta   90.00
_cell.angle_gamma   90.00
#
_symmetry.space_group_name_H-M   'P 1'
#
loop_
_entity.id
_entity.type
_entity.pdbx_description
1 polymer ?
#
loop_
_entity_poly.entity_id
_entity_poly.type
_entity_poly.pdbx_seq_one_letter_code
_entity_poly.pdbx_strand_id
1 'polypeptide(L)' 'DTLYPLQDKILATVSTLETKFYLTGGTALSRGYFDHRFSDDLDFFVNRDSTFPQQVETIIQTLQNQFEV' A
#
# COMPACT_ATOMS: atom_id res chain seq x y z
N ASP A 1 -1.59 2.68 19.43
CA ASP A 1 -2.25 1.56 18.74
C ASP A 1 -3.19 1.97 17.60
N THR A 2 -2.75 2.83 16.68
CA THR A 2 -3.58 3.29 15.55
C THR A 2 -2.93 3.03 14.18
N LEU A 3 -1.60 2.93 14.13
CA LEU A 3 -0.86 2.84 12.87
C LEU A 3 -1.12 1.54 12.11
N TYR A 4 -0.94 0.38 12.73
CA TYR A 4 -1.17 -0.91 12.05
C TYR A 4 -2.63 -1.07 11.58
N PRO A 5 -3.65 -0.74 12.40
CA PRO A 5 -5.03 -0.70 11.91
C PRO A 5 -5.25 0.24 10.72
N LEU A 6 -4.54 1.39 10.64
CA LEU A 6 -4.59 2.27 9.48
C LEU A 6 -3.91 1.64 8.27
N GLN A 7 -2.71 1.09 8.43
CA GLN A 7 -1.99 0.38 7.36
C GLN A 7 -2.81 -0.79 6.82
N ASP A 8 -3.49 -1.55 7.68
CA ASP A 8 -4.35 -2.68 7.29
C ASP A 8 -5.50 -2.22 6.40
N LYS A 9 -6.11 -1.08 6.72
CA LYS A 9 -7.15 -0.49 5.87
C LYS A 9 -6.59 -0.07 4.51
N ILE A 10 -5.43 0.60 4.48
CA ILE A 10 -4.79 1.00 3.22
C ILE A 10 -4.44 -0.23 2.38
N LEU A 11 -3.83 -1.25 2.97
CA LEU A 11 -3.47 -2.50 2.29
C LEU A 11 -4.71 -3.20 1.74
N ALA A 12 -5.78 -3.30 2.54
CA ALA A 12 -7.04 -3.88 2.10
C ALA A 12 -7.60 -3.10 0.91
N THR A 13 -7.69 -1.77 1.00
CA THR A 13 -8.16 -0.92 -0.10
C THR A 13 -7.35 -1.12 -1.37
N VAL A 14 -6.03 -0.96 -1.31
CA VAL A 14 -5.17 -1.09 -2.50
C VAL A 14 -5.25 -2.50 -3.09
N SER A 15 -5.39 -3.55 -2.26
CA SER A 15 -5.55 -4.93 -2.75
C SER A 15 -6.86 -5.20 -3.48
N THR A 16 -7.90 -4.39 -3.23
CA THR A 16 -9.18 -4.50 -3.98
C THR A 16 -9.16 -3.76 -5.31
N LEU A 17 -8.20 -2.85 -5.50
CA LEU A 17 -7.96 -2.22 -6.78
C LEU A 17 -7.18 -3.21 -7.65
N GLU A 18 -7.66 -3.50 -8.87
CA GLU A 18 -7.01 -4.41 -9.83
C GLU A 18 -5.73 -3.81 -10.43
N THR A 19 -4.84 -3.30 -9.58
CA THR A 19 -3.54 -2.76 -9.92
C THR A 19 -2.47 -3.85 -9.80
N LYS A 20 -1.32 -3.62 -10.43
CA LYS A 20 -0.17 -4.52 -10.41
C LYS A 20 0.86 -4.15 -9.34
N PHE A 21 0.51 -3.20 -8.47
CA PHE A 21 1.38 -2.79 -7.37
C PHE A 21 1.45 -3.89 -6.31
N TYR A 22 2.65 -4.11 -5.79
CA TYR A 22 2.89 -5.04 -4.68
C TYR A 22 3.64 -4.33 -3.55
N LEU A 23 3.30 -4.71 -2.31
CA LEU A 23 3.99 -4.20 -1.11
C LEU A 23 5.44 -4.68 -1.12
N THR A 24 6.36 -3.76 -0.83
CA THR A 24 7.79 -4.01 -0.78
C THR A 24 8.42 -3.34 0.45
N GLY A 25 9.74 -3.26 0.48
CA GLY A 25 10.49 -2.47 1.45
C GLY A 25 10.45 -3.01 2.87
N GLY A 26 10.69 -2.12 3.83
CA GLY A 26 10.83 -2.47 5.24
C GLY A 26 9.57 -3.10 5.83
N THR A 27 8.39 -2.64 5.40
CA THR A 27 7.11 -3.11 5.94
C THR A 27 6.75 -4.51 5.44
N ALA A 28 7.04 -4.85 4.18
CA ALA A 28 6.93 -6.23 3.71
C ALA A 28 7.82 -7.17 4.54
N LEU A 29 9.10 -6.81 4.74
CA LEU A 29 10.05 -7.62 5.50
C LEU A 29 9.68 -7.73 6.98
N SER A 30 9.30 -6.61 7.60
CA SER A 30 8.88 -6.55 8.99
C SER A 30 7.62 -7.38 9.21
N ARG A 31 6.52 -7.06 8.52
CA ARG A 31 5.20 -7.62 8.84
C ARG A 31 4.90 -8.96 8.16
N GLY A 32 5.53 -9.24 7.02
CA GLY A 32 5.27 -10.43 6.22
C GLY A 32 6.25 -11.58 6.43
N TYR A 33 7.50 -11.29 6.82
CA TYR A 33 8.57 -12.31 6.83
C TYR A 33 9.24 -12.53 8.19
N PHE A 34 9.58 -11.47 8.91
CA PHE A 34 10.54 -11.58 10.01
C PHE A 34 10.02 -11.12 11.38
N ASP A 35 8.97 -10.29 11.43
CA ASP A 35 8.42 -9.67 12.65
C ASP A 35 9.51 -9.05 13.57
N HIS A 36 10.56 -8.52 12.95
CA HIS A 36 11.81 -8.19 13.63
C HIS A 36 11.88 -6.74 14.16
N ARG A 37 10.96 -5.88 13.71
CA ARG A 37 10.84 -4.48 14.14
C ARG A 37 9.52 -3.88 13.72
N PHE A 38 9.15 -2.76 14.32
CA PHE A 38 8.06 -1.91 13.85
C PHE A 38 8.42 -1.19 12.56
N SER A 39 7.45 -0.95 11.67
CA SER A 39 7.64 -0.27 10.39
C SER A 39 6.42 0.58 10.01
N ASP A 40 6.66 1.86 9.72
CA ASP A 40 5.60 2.87 9.75
C ASP A 40 5.10 3.21 8.34
N ASP A 41 5.97 3.07 7.34
CA ASP A 41 5.72 3.42 5.94
C ASP A 41 5.09 2.26 5.15
N LEU A 42 4.51 2.55 3.99
CA LEU A 42 4.10 1.53 3.01
C LEU A 42 4.71 1.84 1.65
N ASP A 43 5.60 0.95 1.18
CA ASP A 43 6.24 1.06 -0.13
C ASP A 43 5.55 0.13 -1.13
N PHE A 44 5.16 0.65 -2.29
CA PHE A 44 4.54 -0.15 -3.36
C PHE A 44 5.29 0.01 -4.68
N PHE A 45 5.69 -1.10 -5.29
CA PHE A 45 6.35 -1.13 -6.60
C PHE A 45 5.51 -1.83 -7.66
N VAL A 46 5.77 -1.50 -8.92
CA VAL A 46 5.25 -2.21 -10.09
C VAL A 46 6.33 -2.23 -11.18
N ASN A 47 6.43 -3.34 -11.90
CA ASN A 47 7.56 -3.57 -12.81
C ASN A 47 7.24 -3.12 -14.23
N ARG A 48 7.83 -2.00 -14.67
CA ARG A 48 7.82 -1.48 -16.06
C ARG A 48 6.43 -1.51 -16.72
N ASP A 49 5.38 -1.21 -15.97
CA ASP A 49 4.02 -1.24 -16.49
C ASP A 49 3.69 0.08 -17.20
N SER A 50 3.22 0.00 -18.45
CA SER A 50 2.89 1.18 -19.25
C SER A 50 1.69 1.96 -18.73
N THR A 51 0.86 1.35 -17.89
CA THR A 51 -0.31 1.97 -17.25
C THR A 51 -0.02 2.47 -15.84
N PHE A 52 1.27 2.57 -15.45
CA PHE A 52 1.70 3.09 -14.15
C PHE A 52 0.98 4.39 -13.76
N PRO A 53 0.92 5.45 -14.60
CA PRO A 53 0.27 6.70 -14.21
C PRO A 53 -1.21 6.53 -13.86
N GLN A 54 -1.94 5.74 -14.65
CA GLN A 54 -3.38 5.50 -14.45
C GLN A 54 -3.65 4.69 -13.18
N GLN A 55 -2.81 3.69 -12.89
CA GLN A 55 -2.93 2.90 -11.67
C GLN A 55 -2.62 3.73 -10.43
N VAL A 56 -1.59 4.59 -10.48
CA VAL A 56 -1.29 5.53 -9.38
C VAL A 56 -2.45 6.48 -9.16
N GLU A 57 -2.99 7.09 -10.22
CA GLU A 57 -4.14 7.99 -10.12
C GLU A 57 -5.34 7.29 -9.47
N THR A 58 -5.64 6.06 -9.89
CA THR A 58 -6.73 5.24 -9.32
C THR A 58 -6.53 4.99 -7.82
N ILE A 59 -5.31 4.63 -7.41
CA ILE A 59 -4.97 4.40 -5.99
C ILE A 59 -5.14 5.69 -5.20
N ILE A 60 -4.54 6.79 -5.65
CA ILE A 60 -4.56 8.07 -4.93
C ILE A 60 -5.99 8.59 -4.79
N GLN A 61 -6.78 8.59 -5.86
CA GLN A 61 -8.18 9.03 -5.81
C GLN A 61 -9.02 8.17 -4.86
N THR A 62 -8.83 6.84 -4.89
CA THR A 62 -9.55 5.93 -3.98
C THR A 62 -9.20 6.21 -2.52
N LEU A 63 -7.91 6.39 -2.22
CA LEU A 63 -7.48 6.69 -0.86
C LEU A 63 -7.97 8.06 -0.39
N GLN A 64 -7.91 9.09 -1.23
CA GLN A 64 -8.46 10.42 -0.90
C GLN A 64 -9.96 10.38 -0.60
N ASN A 65 -10.73 9.58 -1.36
CA ASN A 65 -12.17 9.44 -1.13
C ASN A 65 -12.51 8.66 0.14
N GLN A 66 -11.69 7.68 0.52
CA GLN A 66 -11.96 6.84 1.70
C GLN A 66 -11.44 7.45 3.01
N PHE A 67 -10.34 8.18 2.93
CA PHE A 67 -9.71 8.83 4.06
C PHE A 67 -9.83 10.32 3.81
N GLU A 68 -11.04 10.86 4.01
CA GLU A 68 -11.28 12.31 3.96
C GLU A 68 -10.18 13.05 4.73
N VAL A 69 -9.51 13.97 4.03
CA VAL A 69 -8.63 14.98 4.62
C VAL A 69 -9.30 16.34 4.49
#